data_AF-A0A6J1DW81-F1
#
_entry.id   AF-A0A6J1DW81-F1
#
_cell.length_a   1.000
_cell.length_b   1.000
_cell.length_c   1.000
_cell.angle_alpha   90.00
_cell.angle_beta   90.00
_cell.angle_gamma   90.00
#
_symmetry.space_group_name_H-M   'P 1'
#
loop_
_entity.id
_entity.type
_entity.pdbx_description
1 polymer ?
#
loop_
_entity_poly.entity_id
_entity_poly.type
_entity_poly.pdbx_seq_one_letter_code
_entity_poly.pdbx_strand_id
1 'polypeptide(L)'
;MDDWMDFVKEKTSAKFLAKSEKFKEMKKKQLPHTCSHKGYARLAEEMNTSHEGMSTDNNVVDDAISKALGPDRGYVRGYGHGVTKSKFLSMSQNDNTITFLQERCDRMTSEMTELKYLISSLLADKAKSSEQNSNHTANVSTSAHVPPTKVLPSIIMLRESACCSTGIVLEK
;
A
#
# COMPACT_ATOMS: atom_id res chain seq x y z
N MET A 1 28.37 36.26 -67.03
CA MET A 1 26.97 36.72 -66.86
C MET A 1 26.00 35.56 -67.10
N ASP A 2 26.33 34.67 -68.05
CA ASP A 2 25.50 33.52 -68.43
C ASP A 2 25.32 32.47 -67.30
N ASP A 3 26.36 32.22 -66.51
CA ASP A 3 26.30 31.31 -65.34
C ASP A 3 25.21 31.70 -64.33
N TRP A 4 24.99 33.01 -64.14
CA TRP A 4 23.94 33.52 -63.27
C TRP A 4 22.55 33.24 -63.85
N MET A 5 22.39 33.42 -65.16
CA MET A 5 21.13 33.17 -65.85
C MET A 5 20.79 31.67 -65.86
N ASP A 6 21.79 30.80 -66.01
CA ASP A 6 21.59 29.36 -65.94
C ASP A 6 21.23 28.89 -64.54
N PHE A 7 21.84 29.47 -63.50
CA PHE A 7 21.43 29.24 -62.11
C PHE A 7 19.99 29.65 -61.85
N VAL A 8 19.57 30.83 -62.33
CA VAL A 8 18.20 31.32 -62.16
C VAL A 8 17.21 30.40 -62.89
N LYS A 9 17.52 29.98 -64.12
CA LYS A 9 16.70 29.01 -64.88
C LYS A 9 16.60 27.68 -64.15
N GLU A 10 17.68 27.19 -63.55
CA GLU A 10 17.68 25.95 -62.76
C GLU A 10 16.79 26.07 -61.53
N LYS A 11 16.94 27.14 -60.73
CA LYS A 11 16.18 27.37 -59.49
C LYS A 11 14.70 27.69 -59.71
N THR A 12 14.36 28.24 -60.88
CA THR A 12 12.96 28.52 -61.27
C THR A 12 12.35 27.38 -62.07
N SER A 13 13.13 26.35 -62.43
CA SER A 13 12.61 25.20 -63.16
C SER A 13 11.55 24.46 -62.33
N ALA A 14 10.51 23.97 -63.02
CA ALA A 14 9.45 23.19 -62.40
C ALA A 14 9.98 21.94 -61.66
N LYS A 15 11.05 21.33 -62.20
CA LYS A 15 11.72 20.17 -61.58
C LYS A 15 12.34 20.53 -60.22
N PHE A 16 13.02 21.67 -60.13
CA PHE A 16 13.61 22.12 -58.88
C PHE A 16 12.55 22.50 -57.84
N LEU A 17 11.49 23.21 -58.27
CA LEU A 17 10.37 23.58 -57.39
C LEU A 17 9.68 22.35 -56.80
N ALA A 18 9.33 21.36 -57.63
CA ALA A 18 8.72 20.11 -57.16
C ALA A 18 9.62 19.36 -56.17
N LYS A 19 10.94 19.33 -56.41
CA LYS A 19 11.90 18.75 -55.47
C LYS A 19 11.93 19.52 -54.15
N SER A 20 12.01 20.85 -54.21
CA SER A 20 12.01 21.73 -53.04
C SER A 20 10.72 21.58 -52.21
N GLU A 21 9.55 21.54 -52.84
CA GLU A 21 8.27 21.33 -52.15
C GLU A 21 8.23 20.00 -51.41
N LYS A 22 8.68 18.91 -52.06
CA LYS A 22 8.81 17.60 -51.39
C LYS A 22 9.70 17.68 -50.14
N PHE A 23 10.84 18.38 -50.20
CA PHE A 23 11.71 18.55 -49.02
C PHE A 23 11.07 19.44 -47.94
N LYS A 24 10.31 20.47 -48.31
CA LYS A 24 9.54 21.29 -47.35
C LYS A 24 8.46 20.47 -46.66
N GLU A 25 7.75 19.61 -47.40
CA GLU A 25 6.73 18.74 -46.86
C GLU A 25 7.33 17.69 -45.92
N MET A 26 8.48 17.10 -46.27
CA MET A 26 9.23 16.23 -45.36
C MET A 26 9.67 16.97 -44.09
N LYS A 27 10.13 18.22 -44.19
CA LYS A 27 10.46 19.04 -43.00
C LYS A 27 9.24 19.37 -42.15
N LYS A 28 8.07 19.57 -42.75
CA LYS A 28 6.80 19.81 -42.03
C LYS A 28 6.31 18.55 -41.31
N LYS A 29 6.54 17.36 -41.89
CA LYS A 29 6.18 16.05 -41.33
C LYS A 29 7.16 15.54 -40.28
N GLN A 30 8.41 15.99 -40.30
CA GLN A 30 9.32 15.78 -39.19
C GLN A 30 8.72 16.47 -37.97
N LEU A 31 8.38 15.70 -36.93
CA LEU A 31 7.97 16.26 -35.66
C LEU A 31 9.05 17.27 -35.25
N PRO A 32 8.69 18.50 -34.87
CA PRO A 32 9.61 19.36 -34.18
C PRO A 32 10.11 18.55 -32.99
N HIS A 33 11.38 18.17 -32.99
CA HIS A 33 12.00 17.67 -31.77
C HIS A 33 12.12 18.89 -30.85
N THR A 34 11.02 19.34 -30.26
CA THR A 34 11.02 20.35 -29.20
C THR A 34 11.28 19.67 -27.87
N CYS A 35 12.40 18.95 -27.81
CA CYS A 35 13.25 19.01 -26.63
C CYS A 35 14.38 19.99 -26.95
N SER A 36 14.01 21.23 -27.26
CA SER A 36 14.94 22.35 -27.31
C SER A 36 14.35 23.49 -26.49
N HIS A 37 15.04 23.80 -25.39
CA HIS A 37 15.06 25.01 -24.55
C HIS A 37 13.74 25.74 -24.17
N LYS A 38 12.57 25.18 -24.47
CA LYS A 38 11.26 25.81 -24.26
C LYS A 38 10.24 24.75 -23.84
N GLY A 39 10.51 23.85 -22.89
CA GLY A 39 11.03 24.08 -21.55
C GLY A 39 10.06 23.34 -20.62
N TYR A 40 10.56 22.59 -19.64
CA TYR A 40 9.78 21.67 -18.79
C TYR A 40 8.53 22.28 -18.12
N ALA A 41 8.40 23.61 -18.06
CA ALA A 41 7.24 24.30 -17.49
C ALA A 41 5.90 23.98 -18.17
N ARG A 42 5.85 23.95 -19.52
CA ARG A 42 4.61 23.57 -20.24
C ARG A 42 4.27 22.10 -20.06
N LEU A 43 5.29 21.25 -20.03
CA LEU A 43 5.12 19.82 -19.78
C LEU A 43 4.57 19.57 -18.37
N ALA A 44 5.01 20.34 -17.37
CA ALA A 44 4.49 20.25 -16.01
C ALA A 44 3.01 20.70 -15.92
N GLU A 45 2.61 21.77 -16.62
CA GLU A 45 1.20 22.21 -16.67
C GLU A 45 0.31 21.18 -17.38
N GLU A 46 0.77 20.56 -18.47
CA GLU A 46 0.07 19.47 -19.17
C GLU A 46 -0.04 18.18 -18.32
N MET A 47 1.00 17.86 -17.53
CA MET A 47 0.98 16.73 -16.60
C MET A 47 0.08 16.97 -15.38
N ASN A 48 -0.04 18.21 -14.90
CA ASN A 48 -0.88 18.55 -13.75
C ASN A 48 -2.37 18.61 -14.13
N THR A 49 -2.71 19.14 -15.31
CA THR A 49 -4.10 19.24 -15.78
C THR A 49 -4.74 17.90 -16.13
N SER A 50 -3.94 16.87 -16.40
CA SER A 50 -4.41 15.49 -16.62
C SER A 50 -4.64 14.69 -15.32
N HIS A 51 -4.24 15.24 -14.16
CA HIS A 51 -4.29 14.56 -12.86
C HIS A 51 -5.54 14.92 -12.02
N GLU A 52 -6.34 15.91 -12.41
CA GLU A 52 -7.56 16.32 -11.68
C GLU A 52 -8.70 15.28 -11.71
N GLY A 53 -8.53 14.16 -12.42
CA GLY A 53 -9.48 13.04 -12.46
C GLY A 53 -9.07 11.81 -11.64
N MET A 54 -8.13 11.93 -10.69
CA MET A 54 -7.61 10.78 -9.94
C MET A 54 -8.67 10.23 -8.96
N SER A 55 -9.52 9.33 -9.47
CA SER A 55 -10.50 8.59 -8.67
C SER A 55 -9.79 7.90 -7.50
N THR A 56 -10.24 8.16 -6.27
CA THR A 56 -9.78 7.55 -5.02
C THR A 56 -10.29 6.13 -4.84
N ASP A 57 -10.46 5.41 -5.94
CA ASP A 57 -10.88 4.02 -5.88
C ASP A 57 -9.62 3.19 -5.66
N ASN A 58 -9.49 2.63 -4.46
CA ASN A 58 -8.42 1.68 -4.09
C ASN A 58 -8.51 0.35 -4.86
N ASN A 59 -9.14 0.35 -6.03
CA ASN A 59 -9.22 -0.82 -6.88
C ASN A 59 -7.82 -1.09 -7.43
N VAL A 60 -7.19 -2.12 -6.89
CA VAL A 60 -5.89 -2.66 -7.30
C VAL A 60 -5.79 -2.93 -8.81
N VAL A 61 -6.92 -3.14 -9.49
CA VAL A 61 -6.97 -3.34 -10.95
C VAL A 61 -6.84 -2.02 -11.73
N ASP A 62 -7.21 -0.89 -11.12
CA ASP A 62 -7.30 0.43 -11.75
C ASP A 62 -6.30 1.45 -11.15
N ASP A 63 -5.26 0.97 -10.47
CA ASP A 63 -4.23 1.83 -9.90
C ASP A 63 -3.46 2.58 -11.00
N ALA A 64 -2.82 3.69 -10.62
CA ALA A 64 -2.08 4.52 -11.57
C ALA A 64 -1.04 3.73 -12.38
N ILE A 65 -0.46 2.67 -11.78
CA ILE A 65 0.53 1.82 -12.43
C ILE A 65 -0.13 0.88 -13.45
N SER A 66 -1.29 0.29 -13.14
CA SER A 66 -2.06 -0.52 -14.09
C SER A 66 -2.62 0.31 -15.24
N LYS A 67 -2.95 1.59 -15.02
CA LYS A 67 -3.33 2.53 -16.11
C LYS A 67 -2.16 2.81 -17.06
N ALA A 68 -0.96 3.02 -16.52
CA ALA A 68 0.22 3.35 -17.32
C ALA A 68 0.79 2.14 -18.09
N LEU A 69 0.76 0.95 -17.48
CA LEU A 69 1.37 -0.27 -18.04
C LEU A 69 0.35 -1.23 -18.66
N GLY A 70 -0.94 -0.99 -18.44
CA GLY A 70 -2.03 -1.87 -18.83
C GLY A 70 -2.22 -3.06 -17.87
N PRO A 71 -3.26 -3.88 -18.14
CA PRO A 71 -3.59 -5.03 -17.31
C PRO A 71 -2.46 -6.06 -17.25
N ASP A 72 -2.18 -6.56 -16.05
CA ASP A 72 -1.18 -7.60 -15.86
C ASP A 72 -1.72 -9.01 -16.22
N ARG A 73 -0.84 -9.93 -16.60
CA ARG A 73 -1.14 -11.27 -17.15
C ARG A 73 -1.66 -12.26 -16.09
N GLY A 74 -2.65 -11.85 -15.30
CA GLY A 74 -3.29 -12.64 -14.26
C GLY A 74 -2.76 -12.42 -12.84
N TYR A 75 -1.72 -11.59 -12.69
CA TYR A 75 -1.16 -11.23 -11.40
C TYR A 75 -1.63 -9.85 -10.94
N VAL A 76 -1.46 -9.61 -9.65
CA VAL A 76 -1.80 -8.38 -8.97
C VAL A 76 -0.51 -7.59 -8.76
N ARG A 77 -0.40 -6.45 -9.44
CA ARG A 77 0.78 -5.60 -9.39
C ARG A 77 0.94 -4.99 -7.99
N GLY A 78 2.17 -4.95 -7.48
CA GLY A 78 2.49 -4.31 -6.19
C GLY A 78 2.31 -5.20 -4.95
N TYR A 79 1.75 -6.40 -5.08
CA TYR A 79 1.51 -7.30 -3.93
C TYR A 79 2.54 -8.43 -3.78
N GLY A 80 3.67 -8.34 -4.48
CA GLY A 80 4.74 -9.34 -4.47
C GLY A 80 4.68 -10.30 -5.67
N HIS A 81 5.75 -11.10 -5.82
CA HIS A 81 5.90 -11.99 -6.97
C HIS A 81 4.84 -13.11 -6.96
N GLY A 82 4.16 -13.31 -8.10
CA GLY A 82 3.26 -14.46 -8.30
C GLY A 82 1.91 -14.38 -7.56
N VAL A 83 1.52 -13.21 -7.05
CA VAL A 83 0.21 -13.02 -6.41
C VAL A 83 -0.86 -12.89 -7.48
N THR A 84 -1.76 -13.86 -7.55
CA THR A 84 -2.92 -13.84 -8.46
C THR A 84 -4.08 -13.09 -7.82
N LYS A 85 -5.05 -12.66 -8.64
CA LYS A 85 -6.28 -11.99 -8.17
C LYS A 85 -7.03 -12.82 -7.12
N SER A 86 -7.12 -14.14 -7.31
CA SER A 86 -7.78 -15.04 -6.34
C SER A 86 -7.08 -15.06 -4.98
N LYS A 87 -5.75 -15.17 -4.97
CA LYS A 87 -4.96 -15.13 -3.72
C LYS A 87 -5.11 -13.78 -3.01
N PHE A 88 -5.11 -12.69 -3.77
CA PHE A 88 -5.32 -11.34 -3.24
C PHE A 88 -6.70 -11.20 -2.57
N LEU A 89 -7.76 -11.69 -3.22
CA LEU A 89 -9.12 -11.68 -2.65
C LEU A 89 -9.20 -12.48 -1.34
N SER A 90 -8.61 -13.68 -1.29
CA SER A 90 -8.55 -14.48 -0.06
C SER A 90 -7.79 -13.77 1.05
N MET A 91 -6.69 -13.08 0.73
CA MET A 91 -5.91 -12.30 1.70
C MET A 91 -6.73 -11.12 2.26
N SER A 92 -7.41 -10.37 1.38
CA SER A 92 -8.29 -9.27 1.80
C SER A 92 -9.45 -9.76 2.69
N GLN A 93 -10.03 -10.93 2.42
CA GLN A 93 -11.03 -11.52 3.29
C GLN A 93 -10.47 -11.84 4.68
N ASN A 94 -9.26 -12.40 4.75
CA ASN A 94 -8.60 -12.68 6.02
C ASN A 94 -8.36 -11.39 6.82
N ASP A 95 -7.92 -10.31 6.17
CA ASP A 95 -7.71 -9.01 6.83
C ASP A 95 -9.00 -8.52 7.50
N ASN A 96 -10.15 -8.63 6.83
CA ASN A 96 -11.46 -8.27 7.41
C ASN A 96 -11.84 -9.15 8.62
N THR A 97 -11.47 -10.44 8.59
CA THR A 97 -11.71 -11.31 9.75
C THR A 97 -10.78 -10.96 10.92
N ILE A 98 -9.54 -10.57 10.64
CA ILE A 98 -8.56 -10.17 11.65
C ILE A 98 -9.02 -8.87 12.32
N THR A 99 -9.47 -7.88 11.55
CA THR A 99 -9.99 -6.62 12.12
C THR A 99 -11.21 -6.87 12.99
N PHE A 100 -12.17 -7.68 12.53
CA PHE A 100 -13.34 -8.06 13.32
C PHE A 100 -12.98 -8.77 14.65
N LEU A 101 -12.00 -9.68 14.61
CA LEU A 101 -11.54 -10.37 15.81
C LEU A 101 -10.81 -9.41 16.76
N GLN A 102 -10.01 -8.50 16.22
CA GLN A 102 -9.30 -7.48 17.00
C GLN A 102 -10.30 -6.57 17.75
N GLU A 103 -11.30 -6.03 17.05
CA GLU A 103 -12.35 -5.20 17.66
C GLU A 103 -13.06 -5.90 18.83
N ARG A 104 -13.32 -7.21 18.68
CA ARG A 104 -13.97 -8.00 19.72
C ARG A 104 -13.06 -8.22 20.94
N CYS A 105 -11.75 -8.42 20.71
CA CYS A 105 -10.77 -8.50 21.77
C CYS A 105 -10.62 -7.16 22.52
N ASP A 106 -10.63 -6.04 21.80
CA ASP A 106 -10.52 -4.70 22.38
C ASP A 106 -11.75 -4.37 23.23
N ARG A 107 -12.96 -4.69 22.73
CA ARG A 107 -14.21 -4.56 23.50
C ARG A 107 -14.17 -5.36 24.80
N MET A 108 -13.84 -6.64 24.71
CA MET A 108 -13.78 -7.51 25.89
C MET A 108 -12.72 -7.04 26.89
N THR A 109 -11.60 -6.49 26.40
CA THR A 109 -10.56 -5.91 27.25
C THR A 109 -11.07 -4.68 27.98
N SER A 110 -11.86 -3.81 27.31
CA SER A 110 -12.49 -2.63 27.93
C SER A 110 -13.52 -3.01 28.99
N GLU A 111 -14.38 -3.99 28.72
CA GLU A 111 -15.34 -4.49 29.71
C GLU A 111 -14.62 -5.07 30.94
N MET A 112 -13.51 -5.79 30.70
CA MET A 112 -12.71 -6.36 31.79
C MET A 112 -12.01 -5.27 32.61
N THR A 113 -11.53 -4.18 32.01
CA THR A 113 -10.93 -3.06 32.76
C THR A 113 -11.97 -2.29 33.58
N GLU A 114 -13.18 -2.10 33.04
CA GLU A 114 -14.30 -1.49 33.75
C GLU A 114 -14.72 -2.33 34.97
N LEU A 115 -14.88 -3.65 34.78
CA LEU A 115 -15.18 -4.57 35.89
C LEU A 115 -14.09 -4.54 36.97
N LYS A 116 -12.82 -4.53 36.58
CA LYS A 116 -11.69 -4.40 37.52
C LYS A 116 -11.74 -3.09 38.30
N TYR A 117 -12.11 -1.98 37.65
CA TYR A 117 -12.25 -0.68 38.30
C TYR A 117 -13.39 -0.68 39.32
N LEU A 118 -14.56 -1.18 38.95
CA LEU A 118 -15.72 -1.28 39.85
C LEU A 118 -15.41 -2.14 41.09
N ILE A 119 -14.74 -3.29 40.90
CA ILE A 119 -14.29 -4.15 42.00
C ILE A 119 -13.32 -3.40 42.92
N SER A 120 -12.36 -2.67 42.36
CA SER A 120 -11.37 -1.91 43.13
C SER A 120 -12.03 -0.81 43.97
N SER A 121 -13.04 -0.13 43.42
CA SER A 121 -13.82 0.90 44.14
C SER A 121 -14.58 0.29 45.32
N LEU A 122 -15.31 -0.81 45.10
CA LEU A 122 -16.08 -1.48 46.15
C LEU A 122 -15.19 -1.99 47.29
N LEU A 123 -13.99 -2.49 46.98
CA LEU A 123 -13.02 -2.91 47.99
C LEU A 123 -12.50 -1.72 48.81
N ALA A 124 -12.26 -0.57 48.17
CA ALA A 124 -11.83 0.65 48.85
C ALA A 124 -12.91 1.23 49.79
N ASP A 125 -14.18 1.19 49.37
CA ASP A 125 -15.30 1.67 50.19
C ASP A 125 -15.57 0.74 51.39
N LYS A 126 -15.40 -0.58 51.21
CA LYS A 126 -15.49 -1.54 52.31
C LYS A 126 -14.39 -1.35 53.37
N ALA A 127 -13.18 -0.98 52.96
CA ALA A 127 -12.09 -0.68 53.88
C ALA A 127 -12.40 0.54 54.78
N LYS A 128 -13.13 1.54 54.26
CA LYS A 128 -13.52 2.75 55.01
C LYS A 128 -14.74 2.53 55.92
N SER A 129 -15.63 1.60 55.57
CA SER A 129 -16.82 1.26 56.37
C SER A 129 -16.52 0.38 57.60
N SER A 130 -15.34 -0.26 57.66
CA SER A 130 -15.01 -1.25 58.70
C SER A 130 -14.62 -0.66 60.06
N GLU A 131 -14.49 0.66 60.20
CA GLU A 131 -14.16 1.29 61.49
C GLU A 131 -15.39 1.54 62.39
N GLN A 132 -16.63 1.26 61.93
CA GLN A 132 -17.84 1.38 62.76
C GLN A 132 -18.82 0.22 62.58
N ASN A 133 -18.45 -1.00 62.99
CA ASN A 133 -19.38 -2.06 63.41
C ASN A 133 -18.63 -3.26 64.00
N SER A 134 -18.18 -3.08 65.25
CA SER A 134 -17.73 -4.18 66.11
C SER A 134 -18.93 -4.97 66.64
N ASN A 135 -18.82 -6.29 66.52
CA ASN A 135 -19.50 -7.36 67.29
C ASN A 135 -20.89 -7.82 66.80
N HIS A 136 -20.95 -8.98 66.15
CA HIS A 136 -21.44 -10.21 66.81
C HIS A 136 -20.99 -11.45 66.03
N THR A 137 -20.53 -12.43 66.79
CA THR A 137 -20.06 -13.78 66.42
C THR A 137 -21.09 -14.62 65.68
N ALA A 138 -20.65 -15.46 64.73
CA ALA A 138 -20.85 -16.91 64.77
C ALA A 138 -20.24 -17.61 63.53
N ASN A 139 -19.52 -18.70 63.82
CA ASN A 139 -18.95 -19.67 62.89
C ASN A 139 -20.00 -20.28 61.94
N VAL A 140 -19.66 -20.45 60.67
CA VAL A 140 -20.12 -21.61 59.87
C VAL A 140 -18.96 -22.09 59.00
N SER A 141 -18.53 -23.31 59.28
CA SER A 141 -17.64 -24.10 58.44
C SER A 141 -18.43 -24.62 57.23
N THR A 142 -18.03 -24.27 56.01
CA THR A 142 -18.53 -24.94 54.80
C THR A 142 -17.36 -25.22 53.86
N SER A 143 -17.02 -26.50 53.78
CA SER A 143 -16.15 -27.11 52.79
C SER A 143 -16.70 -26.91 51.38
N ALA A 144 -15.89 -26.39 50.47
CA ALA A 144 -16.13 -26.51 49.02
C ALA A 144 -14.80 -26.52 48.25
N HIS A 145 -14.37 -27.73 47.91
CA HIS A 145 -13.74 -28.14 46.66
C HIS A 145 -13.03 -27.06 45.82
N VAL A 146 -11.69 -27.11 45.81
CA VAL A 146 -10.85 -26.42 44.80
C VAL A 146 -10.95 -27.20 43.47
N PRO A 147 -11.37 -26.60 42.35
CA PRO A 147 -11.18 -27.21 41.04
C PRO A 147 -9.72 -27.00 40.58
N PRO A 148 -9.10 -27.97 39.88
CA PRO A 148 -7.71 -27.88 39.50
C PRO A 148 -7.47 -26.73 38.51
N THR A 149 -6.51 -25.88 38.86
CA THR A 149 -5.86 -24.91 37.98
C THR A 149 -5.37 -25.62 36.72
N LYS A 150 -6.02 -25.37 35.58
CA LYS A 150 -5.45 -25.67 34.27
C LYS A 150 -4.35 -24.64 34.00
N VAL A 151 -3.12 -25.08 34.24
CA VAL A 151 -1.90 -24.37 33.82
C VAL A 151 -1.96 -24.23 32.30
N LEU A 152 -2.00 -22.99 31.78
CA LEU A 152 -1.78 -22.75 30.36
C LEU A 152 -0.31 -23.07 30.02
N PRO A 153 -0.03 -23.73 28.89
CA PRO A 153 1.32 -24.03 28.49
C PRO A 153 2.10 -22.74 28.20
N SER A 154 3.27 -22.64 28.81
CA SER A 154 4.28 -21.62 28.56
C SER A 154 4.52 -21.47 27.05
N ILE A 155 4.34 -20.25 26.54
CA ILE A 155 4.87 -19.83 25.25
C ILE A 155 6.38 -19.98 25.32
N ILE A 156 6.90 -21.00 24.65
CA ILE A 156 8.33 -21.15 24.41
C ILE A 156 8.70 -20.09 23.37
N MET A 157 9.39 -19.05 23.82
CA MET A 157 10.12 -18.11 22.97
C MET A 157 11.19 -18.90 22.19
N LEU A 158 10.94 -19.23 20.93
CA LEU A 158 11.98 -19.67 20.01
C LEU A 158 12.77 -18.46 19.51
N ARG A 159 13.73 -18.09 20.36
CA ARG A 159 15.10 -17.63 20.10
C ARG A 159 15.50 -17.42 18.63
N GLU A 160 16.01 -16.20 18.38
CA GLU A 160 16.85 -15.81 17.23
C GLU A 160 18.01 -16.76 16.96
N SER A 161 18.21 -17.12 15.69
CA SER A 161 19.48 -17.43 15.00
C SER A 161 19.13 -18.08 13.65
N ALA A 162 19.74 -17.84 12.50
CA ALA A 162 20.86 -17.02 12.09
C ALA A 162 20.73 -16.78 10.57
N CYS A 163 21.39 -15.73 10.08
CA CYS A 163 21.72 -15.58 8.66
C CYS A 163 22.44 -16.83 8.15
N CYS A 164 21.96 -17.43 7.05
CA CYS A 164 22.78 -18.28 6.20
C CYS A 164 23.13 -17.50 4.93
N SER A 165 24.33 -16.91 4.94
CA SER A 165 25.12 -16.75 3.72
C SER A 165 25.82 -18.08 3.42
N THR A 166 25.60 -18.58 2.21
CA THR A 166 26.47 -19.54 1.52
C THR A 166 26.24 -19.29 0.04
N GLY A 167 27.22 -18.99 -0.78
CA GLY A 167 28.59 -19.48 -0.75
C GLY A 167 28.77 -20.34 -2.00
N ILE A 168 29.46 -19.76 -2.97
CA ILE A 168 29.83 -20.28 -4.29
C ILE A 168 30.47 -21.68 -4.16
N VAL A 169 30.04 -22.63 -5.00
CA VAL A 169 30.84 -23.82 -5.31
C VAL A 169 31.23 -23.78 -6.78
N LEU A 170 32.53 -23.67 -6.98
CA LEU A 170 33.26 -23.78 -8.23
C LEU A 170 33.42 -25.28 -8.53
N GLU A 171 32.84 -25.78 -9.62
CA GLU A 171 33.08 -27.15 -10.09
C GLU A 171 34.18 -27.12 -11.16
N LYS A 172 35.13 -28.05 -11.03
CA LYS A 172 36.36 -28.16 -11.82
C LYS A 172 36.46 -29.58 -12.36
#